data_AF-A0A9W4IJI8-F1
#
_entry.id   AF-A0A9W4IJI8-F1
#
_cell.length_a   1.000
_cell.length_b   1.000
_cell.length_c   1.000
_cell.angle_alpha   90.00
_cell.angle_beta   90.00
_cell.angle_gamma   90.00
#
_symmetry.space_group_name_H-M   'P 1'
#
loop_
_entity.id
_entity.type
_entity.pdbx_description
1 polymer ?
#
loop_
_entity_poly.entity_id
_entity_poly.type
_entity_poly.pdbx_seq_one_letter_code
_entity_poly.pdbx_strand_id
1 'polypeptide(L)'
;MSFSLFPRDARPARSSTIPPKFELQPKFIGRSSSNKYHKLLIRFYEVSLLLQLLGQSRGDHKPKLHDLNRDQSTRRGFLQNLCYICDFDKGGDSCTAIGLEELDTRYRFWVASNKGTAEITRFLENVLESLRNIDDLPKTA
;
A
#
# COMPACT_ATOMS: atom_id res chain seq x y z
N MET A 1 -45.63 -29.40 -3.03
CA MET A 1 -44.71 -28.42 -2.42
C MET A 1 -44.75 -27.17 -3.28
N SER A 2 -45.39 -26.10 -2.81
CA SER A 2 -45.58 -24.85 -3.54
C SER A 2 -45.10 -23.71 -2.66
N PHE A 3 -44.17 -22.91 -3.18
CA PHE A 3 -43.62 -21.72 -2.54
C PHE A 3 -44.64 -20.59 -2.64
N SER A 4 -45.11 -20.09 -1.51
CA SER A 4 -45.87 -18.83 -1.44
C SER A 4 -44.88 -17.66 -1.32
N LEU A 5 -44.90 -16.80 -2.35
CA LEU A 5 -44.25 -15.51 -2.39
C LEU A 5 -44.93 -14.58 -1.37
N PHE A 6 -44.25 -14.21 -0.29
CA PHE A 6 -44.75 -13.17 0.62
C PHE A 6 -44.35 -11.76 0.12
N PRO A 7 -45.19 -10.73 0.36
CA PRO A 7 -45.10 -9.44 -0.34
C PRO A 7 -43.88 -8.63 0.07
N ARG A 8 -43.33 -7.86 -0.88
CA ARG A 8 -42.35 -6.81 -0.61
C ARG A 8 -43.00 -5.72 0.24
N ASP A 9 -42.59 -5.63 1.50
CA ASP A 9 -42.89 -4.46 2.32
C ASP A 9 -42.40 -3.18 1.62
N ALA A 10 -43.32 -2.24 1.49
CA ALA A 10 -43.08 -0.92 0.95
C ALA A 10 -42.02 -0.20 1.79
N ARG A 11 -40.86 0.06 1.17
CA ARG A 11 -39.85 0.98 1.73
C ARG A 11 -40.50 2.35 1.94
N PRO A 12 -40.38 2.99 3.11
CA PRO A 12 -40.79 4.38 3.25
C PRO A 12 -39.97 5.22 2.27
N ALA A 13 -40.66 6.13 1.58
CA ALA A 13 -40.05 7.08 0.66
C ALA A 13 -38.91 7.81 1.39
N ARG A 14 -37.68 7.51 1.00
CA ARG A 14 -36.49 8.21 1.48
C ARG A 14 -36.64 9.64 0.99
N SER A 15 -37.06 10.53 1.88
CA SER A 15 -36.91 11.98 1.70
C SER A 15 -35.52 12.20 1.13
N SER A 16 -35.46 12.69 -0.11
CA SER A 16 -34.22 13.09 -0.75
C SER A 16 -33.74 14.36 -0.05
N THR A 17 -33.26 14.21 1.18
CA THR A 17 -32.40 15.22 1.77
C THR A 17 -31.06 15.07 1.06
N ILE A 18 -30.96 15.77 -0.07
CA ILE A 18 -29.71 16.05 -0.77
C ILE A 18 -28.70 16.43 0.32
N PRO A 19 -27.56 15.73 0.46
CA PRO A 19 -26.54 16.18 1.40
C PRO A 19 -26.26 17.65 1.06
N PRO A 20 -26.14 18.56 2.06
CA PRO A 20 -25.93 19.97 1.76
C PRO A 20 -24.75 20.05 0.82
N LYS A 21 -25.03 20.53 -0.39
CA LYS A 21 -24.02 20.79 -1.41
C LYS A 21 -23.04 21.72 -0.71
N PHE A 22 -21.82 21.25 -0.44
CA PHE A 22 -20.73 22.09 0.01
C PHE A 22 -20.37 23.00 -1.16
N GLU A 23 -21.22 23.99 -1.42
CA GLU A 23 -20.89 25.12 -2.27
C GLU A 23 -19.90 25.96 -1.48
N LEU A 24 -18.64 25.56 -1.55
CA LEU A 24 -17.55 26.50 -1.37
C LEU A 24 -17.76 27.53 -2.49
N GLN A 25 -18.26 28.70 -2.12
CA GLN A 25 -18.24 29.89 -2.97
C GLN A 25 -16.87 30.54 -2.71
N PRO A 26 -15.81 30.22 -3.47
CA PRO A 26 -14.54 30.92 -3.31
C PRO A 26 -14.76 32.36 -3.77
N LYS A 27 -15.06 33.25 -2.83
CA LYS A 27 -14.97 34.68 -3.08
C LYS A 27 -13.49 35.02 -3.13
N PHE A 28 -12.86 34.77 -4.28
CA PHE A 28 -11.47 35.10 -4.53
C PHE A 28 -11.38 36.62 -4.68
N ILE A 29 -11.34 37.30 -3.55
CA ILE A 29 -11.05 38.72 -3.48
C ILE A 29 -9.55 38.81 -3.66
N GLY A 30 -9.13 39.15 -4.88
CA GLY A 30 -7.78 39.60 -5.16
C GLY A 30 -7.46 40.83 -4.30
N ARG A 31 -6.99 40.57 -3.08
CA ARG A 31 -6.25 41.51 -2.26
C ARG A 31 -5.09 40.74 -1.67
N SER A 32 -3.89 41.21 -1.97
CA SER A 32 -2.66 40.82 -1.30
C SER A 32 -2.80 41.15 0.19
N SER A 33 -3.47 40.28 0.95
CA SER A 33 -3.44 40.43 2.40
C SER A 33 -1.98 40.21 2.81
N SER A 34 -1.38 41.28 3.35
CA SER A 34 -0.01 41.35 3.87
C SER A 34 0.23 40.38 5.05
N ASN A 35 -0.75 39.55 5.36
CA ASN A 35 -0.74 38.68 6.53
C ASN A 35 -0.18 37.30 6.15
N LYS A 36 1.14 37.14 6.35
CA LYS A 36 1.86 35.88 6.16
C LYS A 36 1.20 34.73 6.93
N TYR A 37 0.67 34.99 8.12
CA TYR A 37 -0.01 34.01 8.96
C TYR A 37 -1.33 33.53 8.33
N HIS A 38 -2.10 34.42 7.72
CA HIS A 38 -3.33 34.04 7.01
C HIS A 38 -3.06 33.14 5.80
N LYS A 39 -2.00 33.42 5.03
CA LYS A 39 -1.58 32.55 3.91
C LYS A 39 -1.13 31.16 4.39
N LEU A 40 -0.48 31.11 5.56
CA LEU A 40 -0.04 29.86 6.17
C LEU A 40 -1.23 29.02 6.65
N LEU A 41 -2.21 29.66 7.29
CA LEU A 41 -3.47 29.01 7.68
C LEU A 41 -4.22 28.46 6.46
N ILE A 42 -4.35 29.23 5.38
CA ILE A 42 -5.03 28.75 4.16
C ILE A 42 -4.34 27.50 3.61
N ARG A 43 -3.01 27.51 3.45
CA ARG A 43 -2.27 26.34 2.95
C ARG A 43 -2.42 25.12 3.85
N PHE A 44 -2.42 25.33 5.17
CA PHE A 44 -2.60 24.26 6.14
C PHE A 44 -3.99 23.62 6.04
N TYR A 45 -5.03 24.44 6.00
CA TYR A 45 -6.41 23.95 5.91
C TYR A 45 -6.74 23.38 4.52
N GLU A 46 -6.12 23.87 3.46
CA GLU A 46 -6.27 23.34 2.10
C GLU A 46 -5.79 21.89 2.03
N VAL A 47 -4.57 21.60 2.51
CA VAL A 47 -4.04 20.23 2.55
C VAL A 47 -4.85 19.35 3.51
N SER A 48 -5.21 19.87 4.69
CA SER A 48 -5.98 19.10 5.68
C SER A 48 -7.37 18.72 5.15
N LEU A 49 -8.05 19.65 4.49
CA LEU A 49 -9.35 19.42 3.87
C LEU A 49 -9.24 18.41 2.72
N LEU A 50 -8.23 18.57 1.87
CA LEU A 50 -7.98 17.62 0.77
C LEU A 50 -7.69 16.22 1.31
N LEU A 51 -6.91 16.10 2.38
CA LEU A 51 -6.58 14.83 3.01
C LEU A 51 -7.81 14.16 3.64
N GLN A 52 -8.69 14.95 4.28
CA GLN A 52 -9.96 14.47 4.82
C GLN A 52 -10.90 13.96 3.73
N LEU A 53 -10.99 14.68 2.61
CA LEU A 53 -11.79 14.27 1.45
C LEU A 53 -11.21 13.01 0.79
N LEU A 54 -9.88 12.94 0.61
CA LEU A 54 -9.22 11.72 0.10
C LEU A 54 -9.36 10.52 1.05
N GLY A 55 -9.42 10.76 2.36
CA GLY A 55 -9.67 9.72 3.36
C GLY A 55 -10.99 8.99 3.11
N GLN A 56 -12.02 9.68 2.63
CA GLN A 56 -13.29 9.06 2.22
C GLN A 56 -13.15 8.22 0.94
N SER A 57 -12.24 8.59 0.04
CA SER A 57 -11.97 7.87 -1.20
C SER A 57 -11.03 6.67 -1.03
N ARG A 58 -10.17 6.68 0.00
CA ARG A 58 -9.18 5.62 0.27
C ARG A 58 -9.80 4.35 0.89
N GLY A 59 -11.05 4.42 1.35
CA GLY A 59 -11.68 3.36 2.14
C GLY A 59 -11.03 3.21 3.53
N ASP A 60 -11.61 2.38 4.39
CA ASP A 60 -10.95 2.01 5.66
C ASP A 60 -9.55 1.49 5.34
N HIS A 61 -8.55 1.88 6.14
CA HIS A 61 -7.28 1.15 6.22
C HIS A 61 -7.59 -0.26 6.73
N LYS A 62 -7.96 -1.16 5.81
CA LYS A 62 -8.11 -2.57 6.15
C LYS A 62 -6.72 -3.07 6.49
N PRO A 63 -6.53 -3.72 7.65
CA PRO A 63 -5.30 -4.46 7.89
C PRO A 63 -5.07 -5.36 6.69
N LYS A 64 -3.80 -5.48 6.28
CA LYS A 64 -3.37 -6.23 5.09
C LYS A 64 -4.20 -7.51 5.01
N LEU A 65 -5.02 -7.65 3.95
CA LEU A 65 -5.81 -8.86 3.72
C LEU A 65 -4.85 -10.04 3.88
N HIS A 66 -5.15 -10.93 4.82
CA HIS A 66 -4.43 -12.18 4.95
C HIS A 66 -4.50 -12.82 3.56
N ASP A 67 -3.36 -13.00 2.89
CA ASP A 67 -3.36 -13.47 1.50
C ASP A 67 -4.19 -14.77 1.49
N LEU A 68 -5.28 -14.79 0.72
CA LEU A 68 -6.21 -15.93 0.66
C LEU A 68 -5.52 -17.20 0.15
N ASN A 69 -4.35 -17.03 -0.48
CA ASN A 69 -3.52 -18.08 -1.01
C ASN A 69 -2.25 -18.24 -0.15
N ARG A 70 -2.05 -19.45 0.39
CA ARG A 70 -0.88 -19.83 1.22
C ARG A 70 0.44 -19.65 0.48
N ASP A 71 0.45 -19.87 -0.84
CA ASP A 71 1.67 -19.75 -1.63
C ASP A 71 2.07 -18.28 -1.78
N GLN A 72 1.08 -17.41 -1.93
CA GLN A 72 1.28 -15.97 -2.02
C GLN A 72 1.78 -15.37 -0.70
N SER A 73 1.22 -15.79 0.45
CA SER A 73 1.71 -15.36 1.77
C SER A 73 3.13 -15.86 2.03
N THR A 74 3.43 -17.11 1.66
CA THR A 74 4.78 -17.69 1.81
C THR A 74 5.79 -16.93 0.97
N ARG A 75 5.49 -16.68 -0.32
CA ARG A 75 6.33 -15.91 -1.23
C ARG A 75 6.57 -14.50 -0.72
N ARG A 76 5.52 -13.84 -0.22
CA ARG A 76 5.61 -12.49 0.33
C ARG A 76 6.44 -12.44 1.61
N GLY A 77 6.25 -13.38 2.52
CA GLY A 77 7.04 -13.50 3.74
C GLY A 77 8.51 -13.74 3.43
N PHE A 78 8.79 -14.64 2.48
CA PHE A 78 10.15 -14.89 1.98
C PHE A 78 10.82 -13.60 1.49
N LEU A 79 10.16 -12.86 0.59
CA LEU A 79 10.71 -11.61 0.05
C LEU A 79 10.86 -10.52 1.12
N GLN A 80 9.93 -10.41 2.06
CA GLN A 80 10.05 -9.43 3.15
C GLN A 80 11.25 -9.74 4.06
N ASN A 81 11.45 -11.00 4.41
CA ASN A 81 12.60 -11.43 5.19
C ASN A 81 13.90 -11.21 4.41
N LEU A 82 13.89 -11.51 3.11
CA LEU A 82 15.02 -11.28 2.23
C LEU A 82 15.41 -9.80 2.18
N CYS A 83 14.44 -8.89 1.96
CA CYS A 83 14.68 -7.45 2.01
C CYS A 83 15.25 -7.02 3.37
N TYR A 84 14.70 -7.54 4.46
CA TYR A 84 15.15 -7.21 5.81
C TYR A 84 16.61 -7.61 6.05
N ILE A 85 17.02 -8.78 5.58
CA ILE A 85 18.41 -9.26 5.74
C ILE A 85 19.36 -8.48 4.82
N CYS A 86 18.89 -8.03 3.65
CA CYS A 86 19.67 -7.21 2.72
C CYS A 86 19.79 -5.74 3.13
N ASP A 87 18.92 -5.25 4.03
CA ASP A 87 18.99 -3.89 4.58
C ASP A 87 20.08 -3.82 5.65
N PHE A 88 21.32 -3.54 5.21
CA PHE A 88 22.51 -3.57 6.06
C PHE A 88 22.47 -2.52 7.19
N ASP A 89 21.82 -1.38 6.94
CA ASP A 89 21.69 -0.30 7.92
C ASP A 89 20.28 0.27 7.92
N LYS A 90 19.72 0.59 9.09
CA LYS A 90 18.31 0.98 9.21
C LYS A 90 18.10 2.41 8.71
N GLY A 91 17.68 2.53 7.46
CA GLY A 91 17.24 3.77 6.83
C GLY A 91 18.30 4.46 5.97
N GLY A 92 17.85 5.28 5.02
CA GLY A 92 18.72 6.07 4.15
C GLY A 92 19.19 5.34 2.90
N ASP A 93 20.51 5.36 2.67
CA ASP A 93 21.16 4.92 1.44
C ASP A 93 21.17 3.40 1.22
N SER A 94 20.99 2.62 2.29
CA SER A 94 20.97 1.14 2.32
C SER A 94 19.60 0.52 2.03
N CYS A 95 18.54 1.35 1.97
CA CYS A 95 17.17 0.87 1.78
C CYS A 95 17.06 0.05 0.49
N THR A 96 16.73 -1.23 0.65
CA THR A 96 16.65 -2.20 -0.45
C THR A 96 15.22 -2.69 -0.64
N ALA A 97 14.73 -2.63 -1.88
CA ALA A 97 13.46 -3.22 -2.28
C ALA A 97 13.69 -4.36 -3.28
N ILE A 98 13.09 -5.51 -3.01
CA ILE A 98 13.24 -6.71 -3.86
C ILE A 98 11.87 -7.14 -4.40
N GLY A 99 11.82 -7.33 -5.72
CA GLY A 99 10.69 -7.90 -6.45
C GLY A 99 11.04 -9.26 -7.05
N LEU A 100 10.02 -10.08 -7.28
CA LEU A 100 10.17 -11.38 -7.93
C LEU A 100 9.29 -11.44 -9.17
N GLU A 101 9.91 -11.73 -10.31
CA GLU A 101 9.25 -12.04 -11.57
C GLU A 101 9.42 -13.54 -11.86
N GLU A 102 8.32 -14.20 -12.15
CA GLU A 102 8.29 -15.62 -12.52
C GLU A 102 8.38 -15.72 -14.05
N LEU A 103 9.42 -16.41 -14.55
CA LEU A 103 9.52 -16.81 -15.95
C LEU A 103 9.39 -18.33 -16.06
N ASP A 104 9.06 -18.83 -17.25
CA ASP A 104 8.78 -20.26 -17.51
C ASP A 104 9.86 -21.24 -17.02
N THR A 105 11.11 -20.79 -16.91
CA THR A 105 12.27 -21.64 -16.55
C THR A 105 13.02 -21.16 -15.32
N ARG A 106 12.75 -19.94 -14.82
CA ARG A 106 13.52 -19.33 -13.74
C ARG A 106 12.78 -18.19 -13.07
N TYR A 107 13.17 -17.91 -11.84
CA TYR A 107 12.79 -16.68 -11.16
C TYR A 107 13.82 -15.57 -11.42
N ARG A 108 13.33 -14.36 -11.72
CA ARG A 108 14.15 -13.16 -11.81
C ARG A 108 13.90 -12.27 -10.60
N PHE A 109 14.96 -11.99 -9.85
CA PHE A 109 14.94 -11.06 -8.73
C PHE A 109 15.28 -9.65 -9.22
N TRP A 110 14.39 -8.70 -8.94
CA TRP A 110 14.58 -7.29 -9.21
C TRP A 110 15.01 -6.61 -7.91
N VAL A 111 16.20 -6.01 -7.90
CA VAL A 111 16.74 -5.33 -6.71
C VAL A 111 16.81 -3.83 -7.01
N ALA A 112 16.17 -3.03 -6.16
CA ALA A 112 16.28 -1.58 -6.15
C ALA A 112 16.95 -1.16 -4.84
N SER A 113 17.97 -0.31 -4.94
CA SER A 113 18.67 0.28 -3.80
C SER A 113 18.93 1.76 -4.06
N ASN A 114 18.97 2.55 -2.99
CA ASN A 114 19.33 3.97 -3.07
C ASN A 114 20.82 4.18 -3.38
N LYS A 115 21.71 3.34 -2.88
CA LYS A 115 23.16 3.34 -3.20
C LYS A 115 23.73 1.92 -3.28
N GLY A 116 24.82 1.76 -4.03
CA GLY A 116 25.66 0.55 -3.97
C GLY A 116 24.95 -0.76 -4.29
N THR A 117 24.43 -0.93 -5.51
CA THR A 117 23.71 -2.16 -5.89
C THR A 117 24.61 -3.41 -5.92
N ALA A 118 25.90 -3.26 -6.20
CA ALA A 118 26.82 -4.39 -6.39
C ALA A 118 27.07 -5.21 -5.12
N GLU A 119 27.17 -4.55 -3.96
CA GLU A 119 27.40 -5.23 -2.69
C GLU A 119 26.16 -6.02 -2.27
N ILE A 120 24.98 -5.42 -2.45
CA ILE A 120 23.68 -6.02 -2.16
C ILE A 120 23.44 -7.21 -3.09
N THR A 121 23.73 -7.10 -4.39
CA THR A 121 23.57 -8.23 -5.32
C THR A 121 24.49 -9.39 -4.96
N ARG A 122 25.76 -9.12 -4.62
CA ARG A 122 26.70 -10.18 -4.22
C ARG A 122 26.27 -10.86 -2.91
N PHE A 123 25.79 -10.07 -1.96
CA PHE A 123 25.26 -10.61 -0.71
C PHE A 123 24.00 -11.45 -0.96
N LEU A 124 23.09 -10.96 -1.79
CA LEU A 124 21.87 -11.68 -2.16
C LEU A 124 22.18 -13.01 -2.85
N GLU A 125 23.14 -13.03 -3.78
CA GLU A 125 23.61 -14.25 -4.44
C GLU A 125 24.11 -15.28 -3.43
N ASN A 126 24.96 -14.88 -2.47
CA ASN A 126 25.46 -15.77 -1.43
C ASN A 126 24.34 -16.33 -0.54
N VAL A 127 23.35 -15.51 -0.19
CA VAL A 127 22.19 -15.93 0.62
C VAL A 127 21.35 -16.94 -0.16
N LEU A 128 21.06 -16.68 -1.44
CA LEU A 128 20.27 -17.58 -2.28
C LEU A 128 21.00 -18.91 -2.54
N GLU A 129 22.32 -18.87 -2.73
CA GLU A 129 23.15 -20.07 -2.88
C GLU A 129 23.15 -20.89 -1.60
N SER A 130 23.29 -20.25 -0.44
CA SER A 130 23.21 -20.92 0.87
C SER A 130 21.84 -21.58 1.08
N LEU A 131 20.75 -20.91 0.71
CA LEU A 131 19.40 -21.46 0.80
C LEU A 131 19.18 -22.64 -0.13
N ARG A 132 19.75 -22.59 -1.35
CA ARG A 132 19.70 -23.70 -2.30
C ARG A 132 20.39 -24.95 -1.73
N ASN A 133 21.57 -24.78 -1.14
CA ASN A 133 22.32 -25.89 -0.53
C ASN A 133 21.55 -26.55 0.63
N ILE A 134 20.70 -25.80 1.33
CA ILE A 134 19.84 -26.33 2.40
C ILE A 134 18.65 -27.12 1.83
N ASP A 135 18.08 -26.69 0.71
CA ASP A 135 16.96 -27.42 0.07
C ASP A 135 17.43 -28.72 -0.60
N ASP A 136 18.69 -28.74 -1.08
CA ASP A 136 19.35 -29.95 -1.61
C ASP A 136 19.73 -30.96 -0.50
N LEU A 137 19.66 -30.56 0.78
CA LEU A 137 19.90 -31.47 1.90
C LEU A 137 18.75 -32.47 2.01
N PRO A 138 19.01 -33.78 2.18
CA PRO A 138 17.95 -34.76 2.35
C PRO A 138 17.08 -34.35 3.53
N LYS A 139 15.78 -34.23 3.27
CA LYS A 139 14.76 -33.97 4.30
C LYS A 139 14.77 -35.17 5.25
N THR A 140 15.59 -35.10 6.30
CA THR A 140 15.57 -36.09 7.40
C THR A 140 14.16 -36.09 7.98
N ALA A 141 13.49 -37.22 7.81
CA ALA A 141 12.12 -37.49 8.21
C ALA A 141 11.91 -37.39 9.72
#